data_AF-A0A7S1EXY8-F1
#
_entry.id   AF-A0A7S1EXY8-F1
#
_cell.length_a   1.000
_cell.length_b   1.000
_cell.length_c   1.000
_cell.angle_alpha   90.00
_cell.angle_beta   90.00
_cell.angle_gamma   90.00
#
_symmetry.space_group_name_H-M   'P 1'
#
loop_
_entity.id
_entity.type
_entity.pdbx_description
1 polymer ?
#
loop_
_entity_poly.entity_id
_entity_poly.type
_entity_poly.pdbx_seq_one_letter_code
_entity_poly.pdbx_strand_id
1 'polypeptide(L)'
;VHASFRLIALATPPGLKPSDQWLSAEVLPLFCWLPVPRLSTAERAEVLSARCPSPHLSAVLRLAVRLQASVPKGTESTHSGWTLSLRQLLRLGRRVSEHPGSLTADVKRVALVGFMNVAARTSFEAILQEEIGQSNQDVDEQKHIGVKIKNG
;
A
#
# COMPACT_ATOMS: atom_id res chain seq x y z
N VAL A 1 -33.28 24.92 -8.95
CA VAL A 1 -31.90 24.51 -8.59
C VAL A 1 -31.14 25.76 -8.16
N HIS A 2 -30.39 25.71 -7.05
CA HIS A 2 -29.65 26.86 -6.55
C HIS A 2 -28.41 27.16 -7.42
N ALA A 3 -28.08 28.44 -7.65
CA ALA A 3 -26.97 28.84 -8.53
C ALA A 3 -25.59 28.29 -8.10
N SER A 4 -25.40 28.08 -6.80
CA SER A 4 -24.18 27.49 -6.22
C SER A 4 -24.22 25.96 -6.10
N PHE A 5 -25.29 25.29 -6.56
CA PHE A 5 -25.34 23.84 -6.53
C PHE A 5 -24.23 23.26 -7.43
N ARG A 6 -23.47 22.31 -6.90
CA ARG A 6 -22.42 21.59 -7.61
C ARG A 6 -22.56 20.10 -7.29
N LEU A 7 -22.39 19.26 -8.30
CA LEU A 7 -22.38 17.81 -8.18
C LEU A 7 -20.98 17.30 -8.49
N ILE A 8 -20.42 16.50 -7.59
CA ILE A 8 -19.14 15.82 -7.77
C ILE A 8 -19.38 14.33 -7.57
N ALA A 9 -18.96 13.52 -8.52
CA ALA A 9 -19.03 12.07 -8.45
C ALA A 9 -17.63 11.47 -8.52
N LEU A 10 -17.41 10.38 -7.80
CA LEU A 10 -16.19 9.58 -7.85
C LEU A 10 -16.55 8.20 -8.36
N ALA A 11 -15.79 7.70 -9.33
CA ALA A 11 -16.00 6.37 -9.87
C ALA A 11 -14.70 5.76 -10.36
N THR A 12 -14.67 4.43 -10.40
CA THR A 12 -13.63 3.67 -11.11
C THR A 12 -14.07 3.47 -12.55
N PRO A 13 -13.17 3.56 -13.55
CA PRO A 13 -13.53 3.29 -14.94
C PRO A 13 -14.30 1.98 -15.08
N PRO A 14 -15.38 1.93 -15.90
CA PRO A 14 -16.14 0.70 -16.09
C PRO A 14 -15.23 -0.41 -16.61
N GLY A 15 -15.37 -1.60 -16.04
CA GLY A 15 -14.60 -2.78 -16.40
C GLY A 15 -15.05 -3.38 -17.73
N LEU A 16 -14.33 -4.40 -18.21
CA LEU A 16 -14.69 -5.16 -19.41
C LEU A 16 -15.88 -6.11 -19.18
N LYS A 17 -16.25 -6.37 -17.91
CA LYS A 17 -17.35 -7.27 -17.59
C LYS A 17 -18.69 -6.54 -17.70
N PRO A 18 -19.75 -7.21 -18.19
CA PRO A 18 -21.09 -6.61 -18.28
C PRO A 18 -21.64 -6.09 -16.95
N SER A 19 -21.26 -6.74 -15.83
CA SER A 19 -21.61 -6.29 -14.48
C SER A 19 -21.01 -4.93 -14.09
N ASP A 20 -19.97 -4.50 -14.80
CA ASP A 20 -19.17 -3.31 -14.48
C ASP A 20 -19.52 -2.13 -15.40
N GLN A 21 -20.53 -2.28 -16.26
CA GLN A 21 -21.04 -1.24 -17.18
C GLN A 21 -22.03 -0.31 -16.47
N TRP A 22 -21.52 0.46 -15.51
CA TRP A 22 -22.31 1.44 -14.75
C TRP A 22 -22.44 2.81 -15.46
N LEU A 23 -21.63 3.03 -16.50
CA LEU A 23 -21.52 4.29 -17.20
C LEU A 23 -22.09 4.17 -18.61
N SER A 24 -23.24 4.81 -18.83
CA SER A 24 -23.94 4.81 -20.12
C SER A 24 -23.54 6.00 -21.00
N ALA A 25 -23.84 5.91 -22.31
CA ALA A 25 -23.56 6.97 -23.28
C ALA A 25 -24.33 8.27 -22.97
N GLU A 26 -25.47 8.17 -22.29
CA GLU A 26 -26.32 9.29 -21.88
C GLU A 26 -25.75 10.03 -20.66
N VAL A 27 -25.07 9.32 -19.75
CA VAL A 27 -24.48 9.89 -18.53
C VAL A 27 -23.10 10.50 -18.79
N LEU A 28 -22.32 9.92 -19.71
CA LEU A 28 -21.00 10.39 -20.10
C LEU A 28 -20.91 11.92 -20.37
N PRO A 29 -21.81 12.53 -21.17
CA PRO A 29 -21.74 13.96 -21.47
C PRO A 29 -22.23 14.87 -20.32
N LEU A 30 -22.85 14.32 -19.27
CA LEU A 30 -23.36 15.11 -18.14
C LEU A 30 -22.27 15.55 -17.17
N PHE A 31 -21.06 14.99 -17.29
CA PHE A 31 -19.94 15.25 -16.39
C PHE A 31 -18.69 15.70 -17.15
N CYS A 32 -17.90 16.54 -16.49
CA CYS A 32 -16.49 16.75 -16.84
C CYS A 32 -15.66 15.67 -16.12
N TRP A 33 -14.81 14.97 -16.87
CA TRP A 33 -14.03 13.84 -16.37
C TRP A 33 -12.61 14.27 -16.05
N LEU A 34 -12.23 14.15 -14.77
CA LEU A 34 -10.86 14.36 -14.31
C LEU A 34 -10.25 13.01 -13.89
N PRO A 35 -9.37 12.39 -14.71
CA PRO A 35 -8.72 11.15 -14.32
C PRO A 35 -7.74 11.41 -13.17
N VAL A 36 -7.83 10.61 -12.12
CA VAL A 36 -6.89 10.64 -11.00
C VAL A 36 -5.86 9.52 -11.20
N PRO A 37 -4.59 9.82 -11.49
CA PRO A 37 -3.57 8.80 -11.69
C PRO A 37 -3.26 8.07 -10.37
N ARG A 38 -2.72 6.85 -10.48
CA ARG A 38 -2.17 6.15 -9.32
C ARG A 38 -0.87 6.85 -8.91
N LEU A 39 -0.71 7.08 -7.61
CA LEU A 39 0.54 7.59 -7.04
C LEU A 39 1.70 6.64 -7.36
N SER A 40 2.82 7.22 -7.78
CA SER A 40 4.11 6.55 -7.90
C SER A 40 4.64 6.09 -6.54
N THR A 41 5.65 5.21 -6.55
CA THR A 41 6.32 4.77 -5.32
C THR A 41 6.92 5.94 -4.53
N ALA A 42 7.51 6.92 -5.23
CA ALA A 42 8.10 8.11 -4.61
C ALA A 42 7.04 8.96 -3.92
N GLU A 43 5.92 9.26 -4.59
CA GLU A 43 4.82 10.03 -4.00
C GLU A 43 4.18 9.29 -2.82
N ARG A 44 4.07 7.95 -2.88
CA ARG A 44 3.60 7.16 -1.73
C ARG A 44 4.54 7.31 -0.54
N ALA A 45 5.86 7.22 -0.76
CA ALA A 45 6.86 7.40 0.27
C ALA A 45 6.78 8.79 0.90
N GLU A 46 6.63 9.83 0.07
CA GLU A 46 6.46 11.20 0.51
C GLU A 46 5.21 11.34 1.40
N VAL A 47 4.04 10.89 0.92
CA VAL A 47 2.79 10.94 1.70
C VAL A 47 2.91 10.17 3.01
N LEU A 48 3.53 9.00 3.01
CA LEU A 48 3.74 8.21 4.22
C LEU A 48 4.66 8.93 5.21
N SER A 49 5.79 9.47 4.74
CA SER A 49 6.75 10.19 5.58
C SER A 49 6.12 11.43 6.23
N ALA A 50 5.31 12.17 5.47
CA ALA A 50 4.63 13.37 5.95
C ALA A 50 3.49 13.07 6.93
N ARG A 51 2.84 11.90 6.82
CA ARG A 51 1.66 11.55 7.63
C ARG A 51 1.94 10.62 8.80
N CYS A 52 3.01 9.83 8.72
CA CYS A 52 3.35 8.75 9.65
C CYS A 52 4.88 8.62 9.78
N PRO A 53 5.55 9.53 10.49
CA PRO A 53 6.99 9.39 10.74
C PRO A 53 7.20 8.17 11.67
N SER A 54 7.72 7.08 11.11
CA SER A 54 7.99 5.83 11.82
C SER A 54 9.39 5.32 11.48
N PRO A 55 10.16 4.79 12.44
CA PRO A 55 11.48 4.19 12.16
C PRO A 55 11.39 2.97 11.22
N HIS A 56 10.21 2.34 11.14
CA HIS A 56 9.98 1.17 10.29
C HIS A 56 9.44 1.53 8.89
N LEU A 57 9.35 2.82 8.56
CA LEU A 57 8.77 3.27 7.29
C LEU A 57 9.51 2.71 6.07
N SER A 58 10.84 2.63 6.14
CA SER A 58 11.67 2.05 5.07
C SER A 58 11.31 0.60 4.80
N ALA A 59 11.19 -0.23 5.85
CA ALA A 59 10.80 -1.63 5.74
C ALA A 59 9.38 -1.80 5.16
N VAL A 60 8.44 -0.96 5.61
CA VAL A 60 7.06 -0.95 5.09
C VAL A 60 7.02 -0.61 3.60
N LEU A 61 7.80 0.38 3.16
CA LEU A 61 7.88 0.77 1.76
C LEU A 61 8.54 -0.29 0.89
N ARG A 62 9.65 -0.89 1.34
CA ARG A 62 10.32 -1.99 0.62
C ARG A 62 9.37 -3.16 0.41
N LEU A 63 8.68 -3.58 1.48
CA LEU A 63 7.68 -4.63 1.41
C LEU A 63 6.58 -4.29 0.38
N ALA A 64 6.04 -3.07 0.40
CA ALA A 64 5.01 -2.65 -0.53
C ALA A 64 5.46 -2.72 -2.00
N VAL A 65 6.69 -2.28 -2.28
CA VAL A 65 7.30 -2.34 -3.62
C VAL A 65 7.50 -3.78 -4.08
N ARG A 66 7.98 -4.65 -3.19
CA ARG A 66 8.25 -6.07 -3.50
C ARG A 66 6.97 -6.86 -3.70
N LEU A 67 5.95 -6.62 -2.89
CA LEU A 67 4.61 -7.15 -3.10
C LEU A 67 4.02 -6.69 -4.44
N GLN A 68 4.23 -5.43 -4.83
CA GLN A 68 3.76 -4.97 -6.13
C GLN A 68 4.53 -5.60 -7.29
N ALA A 69 5.86 -5.74 -7.18
CA ALA A 69 6.69 -6.35 -8.21
C ALA A 69 6.43 -7.87 -8.40
N SER A 70 5.86 -8.53 -7.41
CA SER A 70 5.52 -9.97 -7.47
C SER A 70 4.13 -10.26 -8.06
N VAL A 71 3.33 -9.23 -8.34
CA VAL A 71 2.06 -9.41 -9.06
C VAL A 71 2.38 -9.71 -10.54
N PRO A 72 1.85 -10.81 -11.11
CA PRO A 72 2.04 -11.10 -12.52
C PRO A 72 1.52 -9.95 -13.40
N LYS A 73 2.28 -9.61 -14.44
CA LYS A 73 1.85 -8.58 -15.41
C LYS A 73 0.53 -9.00 -16.05
N GLY A 74 -0.45 -8.10 -16.04
CA GLY A 74 -1.77 -8.32 -16.65
C GLY A 74 -2.85 -8.83 -15.69
N THR A 75 -2.55 -9.10 -14.43
CA THR A 75 -3.54 -9.58 -13.44
C THR A 75 -3.81 -8.59 -12.29
N GLU A 76 -3.37 -7.34 -12.46
CA GLU A 76 -3.48 -6.21 -11.51
C GLU A 76 -4.90 -5.98 -10.95
N SER A 77 -5.95 -6.25 -11.74
CA SER A 77 -7.35 -6.07 -11.31
C SER A 77 -7.86 -7.21 -10.42
N THR A 78 -7.25 -8.39 -10.48
CA THR A 78 -7.70 -9.61 -9.77
C THR A 78 -6.93 -9.84 -8.47
N HIS A 79 -5.71 -9.29 -8.33
CA HIS A 79 -4.84 -9.50 -7.16
C HIS A 79 -4.87 -8.36 -6.13
N SER A 80 -6.01 -7.71 -5.95
CA SER A 80 -6.19 -6.64 -4.96
C SER A 80 -5.87 -7.06 -3.51
N GLY A 81 -5.87 -8.37 -3.21
CA GLY A 81 -5.41 -8.89 -1.92
C GLY A 81 -3.89 -9.03 -1.75
N TRP A 82 -3.11 -8.98 -2.85
CA TRP A 82 -1.66 -9.22 -2.82
C TRP A 82 -0.83 -7.96 -2.55
N THR A 83 -1.40 -6.78 -2.84
CA THR A 83 -0.70 -5.49 -2.73
C THR A 83 -1.22 -4.68 -1.54
N LEU A 84 -0.39 -3.75 -1.05
CA LEU A 84 -0.78 -2.81 0.02
C LEU A 84 -1.20 -1.47 -0.60
N SER A 85 -2.47 -1.12 -0.46
CA SER A 85 -2.98 0.21 -0.82
C SER A 85 -2.35 1.32 0.05
N LEU A 86 -2.35 2.56 -0.42
CA LEU A 86 -1.88 3.70 0.37
C LEU A 86 -2.58 3.78 1.74
N ARG A 87 -3.88 3.50 1.80
CA ARG A 87 -4.64 3.47 3.05
C ARG A 87 -4.11 2.41 4.01
N GLN A 88 -3.81 1.21 3.49
CA GLN A 88 -3.20 0.13 4.28
C GLN A 88 -1.81 0.53 4.77
N LEU A 89 -0.97 1.13 3.91
CA LEU A 89 0.35 1.61 4.31
C LEU A 89 0.26 2.69 5.40
N LEU A 90 -0.67 3.65 5.27
CA LEU A 90 -0.88 4.68 6.29
C LEU A 90 -1.38 4.07 7.61
N ARG A 91 -2.31 3.11 7.55
CA ARG A 91 -2.78 2.38 8.74
C ARG A 91 -1.64 1.64 9.42
N LEU A 92 -0.79 0.97 8.63
CA LEU A 92 0.38 0.25 9.13
C LEU A 92 1.41 1.22 9.75
N GLY A 93 1.73 2.32 9.07
CA GLY A 93 2.66 3.34 9.56
C GLY A 93 2.22 3.93 10.90
N ARG A 94 0.93 4.28 11.05
CA ARG A 94 0.37 4.74 12.34
C ARG A 94 0.44 3.65 13.40
N ARG A 95 0.00 2.43 13.06
CA ARG A 95 -0.03 1.31 14.00
C ARG A 95 1.35 1.03 14.58
N VAL A 96 2.36 0.95 13.72
CA VAL A 96 3.74 0.65 14.12
C VAL A 96 4.37 1.80 14.92
N SER A 97 3.97 3.05 14.66
CA SER A 97 4.39 4.21 15.46
C SER A 97 3.75 4.23 16.85
N GLU A 98 2.46 3.90 16.96
CA GLU A 98 1.70 4.00 18.21
C GLU A 98 1.84 2.77 19.10
N HIS A 99 2.06 1.59 18.51
CA HIS A 99 2.12 0.31 19.21
C HIS A 99 3.33 -0.49 18.73
N PRO A 100 4.53 -0.20 19.29
CA PRO A 100 5.74 -0.96 18.98
C PRO A 100 5.52 -2.43 19.33
N GLY A 101 5.49 -3.29 18.32
CA GLY A 101 5.21 -4.71 18.45
C GLY A 101 5.76 -5.48 17.26
N SER A 102 5.18 -6.64 16.95
CA SER A 102 5.60 -7.41 15.79
C SER A 102 5.11 -6.76 14.49
N LEU A 103 6.03 -6.15 13.73
CA LEU A 103 5.76 -5.62 12.39
C LEU A 103 5.08 -6.67 11.49
N THR A 104 5.54 -7.93 11.58
CA THR A 104 4.97 -9.07 10.86
C THR A 104 3.48 -9.26 11.19
N ALA A 105 3.12 -9.23 12.48
CA ALA A 105 1.73 -9.39 12.90
C ALA A 105 0.85 -8.22 12.43
N ASP A 106 1.37 -6.99 12.49
CA ASP A 106 0.64 -5.81 12.04
C ASP A 106 0.44 -5.80 10.52
N VAL A 107 1.46 -6.19 9.75
CA VAL A 107 1.36 -6.37 8.30
C VAL A 107 0.31 -7.42 7.97
N LYS A 108 0.36 -8.62 8.59
CA LYS A 108 -0.60 -9.70 8.32
C LYS A 108 -2.04 -9.26 8.58
N ARG A 109 -2.26 -8.46 9.64
CA ARG A 109 -3.57 -7.89 9.98
C ARG A 109 -4.04 -6.90 8.92
N VAL A 110 -3.19 -5.96 8.54
CA VAL A 110 -3.52 -4.90 7.57
C VAL A 110 -3.73 -5.47 6.16
N ALA A 111 -2.96 -6.49 5.78
CA ALA A 111 -3.06 -7.17 4.49
C ALA A 111 -4.23 -8.16 4.44
N LEU A 112 -4.96 -8.38 5.54
CA LEU A 112 -6.10 -9.31 5.59
C LEU A 112 -5.73 -10.73 5.15
N VAL A 113 -4.53 -11.21 5.55
CA VAL A 113 -3.96 -12.50 5.11
C VAL A 113 -4.88 -13.70 5.39
N GLY A 114 -5.71 -13.62 6.43
CA GLY A 114 -6.72 -14.64 6.76
C GLY A 114 -7.80 -14.82 5.68
N PHE A 115 -8.04 -13.81 4.85
CA PHE A 115 -9.04 -13.84 3.77
C PHE A 115 -8.43 -14.17 2.40
N MET A 116 -7.12 -14.31 2.30
CA MET A 116 -6.45 -14.74 1.08
C MET A 116 -6.69 -16.24 0.83
N ASN A 117 -6.70 -16.63 -0.45
CA ASN A 117 -6.62 -18.06 -0.79
C ASN A 117 -5.24 -18.63 -0.40
N VAL A 118 -5.13 -19.96 -0.37
CA VAL A 118 -3.92 -20.66 0.13
C VAL A 118 -2.67 -20.25 -0.66
N ALA A 119 -2.74 -20.25 -1.99
CA ALA A 119 -1.60 -19.89 -2.84
C ALA A 119 -1.13 -18.45 -2.59
N ALA A 120 -2.05 -17.50 -2.53
CA ALA A 120 -1.75 -16.10 -2.28
C ALA A 120 -1.15 -15.88 -0.89
N ARG A 121 -1.69 -16.57 0.11
CA ARG A 121 -1.16 -16.53 1.48
C ARG A 121 0.28 -17.03 1.52
N THR A 122 0.58 -18.20 0.96
CA THR A 122 1.91 -18.79 1.00
C THR A 122 2.96 -17.90 0.37
N SER A 123 2.68 -17.36 -0.82
CA SER A 123 3.60 -16.45 -1.50
C SER A 123 3.76 -15.12 -0.79
N PHE A 124 2.66 -14.54 -0.28
CA PHE A 124 2.72 -13.32 0.53
C PHE A 124 3.58 -13.51 1.78
N GLU A 125 3.42 -14.63 2.49
CA GLU A 125 4.19 -14.93 3.69
C GLU A 125 5.67 -15.17 3.41
N ALA A 126 6.01 -15.79 2.27
CA ALA A 126 7.41 -15.94 1.84
C ALA A 126 8.09 -14.58 1.62
N ILE A 127 7.44 -13.67 0.89
CA ILE A 127 7.95 -12.30 0.67
C ILE A 127 8.06 -11.54 1.99
N LEU A 128 7.07 -11.69 2.86
CA LEU A 128 7.06 -11.03 4.16
C LEU A 128 8.23 -11.47 5.05
N GLN A 129 8.54 -12.77 5.07
CA GLN A 129 9.66 -13.31 5.85
C GLN A 129 11.01 -12.82 5.31
N GLU A 130 11.18 -12.78 3.99
CA GLU A 130 12.39 -12.30 3.33
C GLU A 130 12.67 -10.82 3.67
N GLU A 131 11.68 -9.95 3.48
CA GLU A 131 11.85 -8.50 3.64
C GLU A 131 11.99 -8.06 5.11
N ILE A 132 11.22 -8.66 6.03
CA ILE A 132 11.32 -8.33 7.45
C ILE A 132 12.60 -8.94 8.06
N GLY A 133 13.00 -10.12 7.60
CA GLY A 133 14.27 -10.75 8.03
C GLY A 133 15.48 -9.86 7.74
N GLN A 134 15.53 -9.24 6.55
CA GLN A 134 16.59 -8.32 6.16
C GLN A 134 16.60 -7.02 7.00
N SER A 135 15.42 -6.50 7.37
CA SER A 135 15.33 -5.26 8.15
C SER A 135 15.89 -5.36 9.58
N ASN A 136 15.95 -6.56 10.17
CA ASN A 136 16.58 -6.75 11.48
C ASN A 136 18.11 -6.70 11.40
N GLN A 137 18.72 -7.05 10.26
CA GLN A 137 20.18 -6.96 10.06
C GLN A 137 20.62 -5.51 9.84
N ASP A 138 19.86 -4.71 9.08
CA ASP A 138 20.14 -3.28 8.85
C ASP A 138 20.17 -2.46 10.16
N VAL A 139 19.29 -2.78 11.12
CA VAL A 139 19.21 -2.08 12.42
C VAL A 139 20.38 -2.45 13.33
N ASP A 140 20.84 -3.71 13.29
CA ASP A 140 21.98 -4.15 14.10
C ASP A 140 23.31 -3.62 13.54
N GLU A 141 23.46 -3.51 12.21
CA GLU A 141 24.63 -2.85 11.60
C GLU A 141 24.69 -1.35 11.94
N GLN A 142 23.57 -0.63 11.91
CA GLN A 142 23.52 0.78 12.29
C GLN A 142 23.82 1.01 13.79
N LYS A 143 23.40 0.10 14.67
CA LYS A 143 23.81 0.13 16.09
C LYS A 143 25.30 -0.14 16.25
N HIS A 144 25.88 -1.06 15.48
CA HIS A 144 27.30 -1.38 15.56
C HIS A 144 28.21 -0.24 15.08
N ILE A 145 27.77 0.54 14.09
CA ILE A 145 28.47 1.74 13.61
C ILE A 145 28.32 2.91 14.59
N GLY A 146 27.12 3.13 15.15
CA GLY A 146 26.88 4.21 16.13
C GLY A 146 27.65 4.05 17.44
N VAL A 147 27.95 2.82 17.88
CA VAL A 147 28.77 2.55 19.06
C VAL A 147 30.25 2.84 18.84
N LYS A 148 30.76 2.74 17.61
CA LYS A 148 32.17 3.00 17.30
C LYS A 148 32.56 4.48 17.23
N ILE A 149 31.61 5.40 17.08
CA ILE A 149 31.90 6.84 16.87
C ILE A 149 32.05 7.61 18.19
N LYS A 150 31.72 7.02 19.36
CA LYS A 150 31.82 7.71 20.66
C LYS A 150 33.10 7.47 21.47
N ASN A 151 34.06 6.67 20.97
CA ASN A 151 35.32 6.38 21.65
C ASN A 151 36.55 6.79 20.81
N GLY A 152 36.57 8.05 20.35
CA GLY A 152 37.72 8.66 19.68
C GLY A 152 37.90 10.10 20.15
#